data_AF-A0A6I8M8H2-F1
#
_entry.id   AF-A0A6I8M8H2-F1
#
_cell.length_a   1.000
_cell.length_b   1.000
_cell.length_c   1.000
_cell.angle_alpha   90.00
_cell.angle_beta   90.00
_cell.angle_gamma   90.00
#
_symmetry.space_group_name_H-M   'P 1'
#
loop_
_entity.id
_entity.type
_entity.pdbx_description
1 polymer ?
#
loop_
_entity_poly.entity_id
_entity_poly.type
_entity_poly.pdbx_seq_one_letter_code
_entity_poly.pdbx_strand_id
1 'polypeptide(L)'
;MQVEEKEYELEYNIDDIYNLVFDNRKKIVEKDDIYTETIKENIENKRLYYILESKFIKFELDFTFHKISKNSTKIKVYAAYKYRHFITDLFSYLNVNVEHILDDYIKYIEEKINK
;
A
#
# COMPACT_ATOMS: atom_id res chain seq x y z
N MET A 1 8.08 11.70 -9.68
CA MET A 1 7.84 10.85 -8.50
C MET A 1 6.58 11.40 -7.86
N GLN A 2 5.56 10.57 -7.75
CA GLN A 2 4.31 10.93 -7.06
C GLN A 2 4.39 10.42 -5.64
N VAL A 3 3.96 11.24 -4.69
CA VAL A 3 3.98 10.91 -3.26
C VAL A 3 2.61 11.23 -2.73
N GLU A 4 2.06 10.30 -1.96
CA GLU A 4 0.74 10.42 -1.34
C GLU A 4 0.82 10.04 0.14
N GLU A 5 0.08 10.75 0.98
CA GLU A 5 -0.13 10.39 2.37
C GLU A 5 -1.62 10.38 2.68
N LYS A 6 -2.12 9.23 3.12
CA LYS A 6 -3.56 9.05 3.37
C LYS A 6 -3.81 8.32 4.68
N GLU A 7 -4.94 8.66 5.29
CA GLU A 7 -5.40 8.03 6.52
C GLU A 7 -6.74 7.35 6.27
N TYR A 8 -6.88 6.14 6.80
CA TYR A 8 -8.09 5.33 6.74
C TYR A 8 -8.48 4.91 8.15
N GLU A 9 -9.77 4.75 8.39
CA GLU A 9 -10.30 4.12 9.60
C GLU A 9 -11.13 2.91 9.19
N LEU A 10 -10.77 1.74 9.73
CA LEU A 10 -11.48 0.49 9.47
C LEU A 10 -12.04 -0.07 10.79
N GLU A 11 -13.29 -0.52 10.78
CA GLU A 11 -14.01 -1.07 11.94
C GLU A 11 -13.60 -2.53 12.27
N TYR A 12 -12.29 -2.79 12.32
CA TYR A 12 -11.73 -4.08 12.66
C TYR A 12 -10.53 -3.93 13.60
N ASN A 13 -10.16 -5.04 14.26
CA ASN A 13 -9.01 -5.02 15.16
C ASN A 13 -7.69 -4.91 14.36
N ILE A 14 -6.68 -4.37 15.05
CA ILE A 14 -5.39 -4.02 14.44
C ILE A 14 -4.63 -5.24 13.89
N ASP A 15 -4.77 -6.40 14.53
CA ASP A 15 -4.03 -7.60 14.13
C ASP A 15 -4.59 -8.19 12.83
N ASP A 16 -5.91 -8.26 12.68
CA ASP A 16 -6.57 -8.73 11.47
C ASP A 16 -6.21 -7.85 10.27
N ILE A 17 -6.28 -6.53 10.45
CA ILE A 17 -5.92 -5.56 9.41
C ILE A 17 -4.44 -5.68 9.05
N TYR A 18 -3.55 -5.72 10.05
CA TYR A 18 -2.11 -5.84 9.82
C TYR A 18 -1.80 -7.10 9.01
N ASN A 19 -2.32 -8.25 9.43
CA ASN A 19 -2.08 -9.53 8.78
C ASN A 19 -2.60 -9.53 7.34
N LEU A 20 -3.79 -8.97 7.09
CA LEU A 20 -4.33 -8.92 5.74
C LEU A 20 -3.55 -7.97 4.82
N VAL A 21 -3.13 -6.81 5.32
CA VAL A 21 -2.25 -5.93 4.54
C VAL A 21 -0.93 -6.65 4.24
N PHE A 22 -0.35 -7.32 5.23
CA PHE A 22 0.87 -8.09 5.04
C PHE A 22 0.69 -9.19 3.98
N ASP A 23 -0.33 -10.04 4.09
CA ASP A 23 -0.57 -11.17 3.20
C ASP A 23 -0.94 -10.75 1.78
N ASN A 24 -1.57 -9.58 1.63
CA ASN A 24 -2.07 -9.08 0.34
C ASN A 24 -1.27 -7.90 -0.22
N ARG A 25 -0.14 -7.51 0.38
CA ARG A 25 0.67 -6.34 -0.02
C ARG A 25 0.96 -6.24 -1.52
N LYS A 26 1.19 -7.35 -2.22
CA LYS A 26 1.46 -7.35 -3.67
C LYS A 26 0.24 -7.03 -4.53
N LYS A 27 -0.97 -7.02 -3.97
CA LYS A 27 -2.20 -6.69 -4.70
C LYS A 27 -2.36 -5.20 -4.98
N ILE A 28 -1.55 -4.35 -4.35
CA ILE A 28 -1.55 -2.90 -4.56
C ILE A 28 -0.96 -2.49 -5.93
N VAL A 29 -0.20 -3.38 -6.58
CA VAL A 29 0.37 -3.16 -7.91
C VAL A 29 -0.30 -4.06 -8.95
N GLU A 30 -0.20 -3.65 -10.22
CA GLU A 30 -0.74 -4.37 -11.36
C GLU A 30 -0.16 -5.79 -11.47
N LYS A 31 -1.00 -6.76 -11.86
CA LYS A 31 -0.67 -8.19 -11.82
C LYS A 31 0.28 -8.67 -12.91
N ASP A 32 0.48 -7.88 -13.97
CA ASP A 32 1.16 -8.33 -15.18
C ASP A 32 2.67 -8.07 -15.16
N ASP A 33 3.18 -7.44 -14.10
CA ASP A 33 4.61 -7.14 -13.94
C ASP A 33 5.28 -8.07 -12.91
N ILE A 34 6.57 -8.35 -13.12
CA ILE A 34 7.39 -9.10 -12.15
C ILE A 34 8.02 -8.11 -11.18
N TYR A 35 7.60 -8.18 -9.92
CA TYR A 35 8.12 -7.34 -8.84
C TYR A 35 9.10 -8.09 -7.95
N THR A 36 10.26 -7.47 -7.73
CA THR A 36 11.09 -7.75 -6.57
C THR A 36 10.52 -7.04 -5.36
N GLU A 37 10.63 -7.68 -4.19
CA GLU A 37 10.03 -7.20 -2.96
C GLU A 37 11.10 -7.06 -1.87
N THR A 38 11.12 -5.91 -1.21
CA THR A 38 11.87 -5.70 0.03
C THR A 38 10.89 -5.36 1.13
N ILE A 39 10.98 -6.03 2.28
CA ILE A 39 10.06 -5.84 3.41
C ILE A 39 10.87 -5.48 4.65
N LYS A 40 10.35 -4.55 5.44
CA LYS A 40 10.81 -4.27 6.81
C LYS A 40 9.59 -4.15 7.72
N GLU A 41 9.55 -5.00 8.72
CA GLU A 41 8.46 -5.05 9.70
C GLU A 41 8.96 -4.50 11.05
N ASN A 42 8.12 -3.72 11.71
CA ASN A 42 8.28 -3.38 13.12
C ASN A 42 7.00 -3.78 13.84
N ILE A 43 7.01 -4.96 14.44
CA ILE A 43 5.86 -5.56 15.12
C ILE A 43 5.45 -4.74 16.35
N GLU A 44 6.43 -4.23 17.11
CA GLU A 44 6.19 -3.43 18.32
C GLU A 44 5.39 -2.16 18.02
N ASN A 45 5.76 -1.46 16.94
CA ASN A 45 5.11 -0.23 16.51
C ASN A 45 3.97 -0.45 15.51
N LYS A 46 3.63 -1.71 15.20
CA LYS A 46 2.69 -2.08 14.13
C LYS A 46 2.91 -1.22 12.88
N ARG A 47 4.13 -1.31 12.34
CA ARG A 47 4.53 -0.62 11.11
C ARG A 47 5.05 -1.63 10.10
N LEU A 48 4.57 -1.51 8.86
CA LEU A 48 4.94 -2.36 7.75
C LEU A 48 5.45 -1.47 6.62
N TYR A 49 6.74 -1.57 6.33
CA TYR A 49 7.34 -0.93 5.17
C TYR A 49 7.66 -1.98 4.12
N TYR A 50 7.31 -1.70 2.87
CA TYR A 50 7.74 -2.52 1.75
C TYR A 50 7.98 -1.72 0.49
N ILE A 51 8.87 -2.25 -0.35
CA ILE A 51 9.17 -1.75 -1.68
C ILE A 51 8.82 -2.84 -2.67
N LEU A 52 8.01 -2.49 -3.66
CA LEU A 52 7.75 -3.30 -4.85
C LEU A 52 8.43 -2.65 -6.05
N GLU A 53 9.32 -3.40 -6.69
CA GLU A 53 10.21 -2.87 -7.70
C GLU A 53 10.24 -3.78 -8.92
N SER A 54 9.81 -3.24 -10.07
CA SER A 54 9.93 -3.87 -11.38
C SER A 54 11.02 -3.17 -12.21
N LYS A 55 11.16 -3.59 -13.47
CA LYS A 55 12.01 -2.88 -14.43
C LYS A 55 11.52 -1.45 -14.68
N PHE A 56 10.21 -1.24 -14.64
CA PHE A 56 9.58 0.01 -15.03
C PHE A 56 9.29 0.92 -13.84
N ILE A 57 8.93 0.35 -12.70
CA ILE A 57 8.39 1.11 -11.58
C ILE A 57 9.05 0.73 -10.26
N LYS A 58 9.10 1.68 -9.35
CA LYS A 58 9.39 1.48 -7.93
C LYS A 58 8.25 2.06 -7.13
N PHE A 59 7.63 1.25 -6.28
CA PHE A 59 6.56 1.67 -5.38
C PHE A 59 6.98 1.38 -3.95
N GLU A 60 7.16 2.44 -3.17
CA GLU A 60 7.51 2.36 -1.75
C GLU A 60 6.27 2.66 -0.92
N LEU A 61 6.01 1.83 0.07
CA LEU A 61 4.81 1.87 0.88
C LEU A 61 5.18 1.71 2.35
N ASP A 62 4.61 2.56 3.19
CA ASP A 62 4.85 2.60 4.62
C ASP A 62 3.52 2.73 5.36
N PHE A 63 3.09 1.62 5.95
CA PHE A 63 1.85 1.51 6.70
C PHE A 63 2.15 1.62 8.18
N THR A 64 1.47 2.52 8.89
CA THR A 64 1.47 2.57 10.35
C THR A 64 0.05 2.37 10.88
N PHE A 65 -0.14 1.36 11.70
CA PHE A 65 -1.44 0.97 12.24
C PHE A 65 -1.57 1.45 13.68
N HIS A 66 -2.66 2.15 13.98
CA HIS A 66 -2.95 2.66 15.32
C HIS A 66 -4.31 2.14 15.77
N LYS A 67 -4.34 1.50 16.93
CA LYS A 67 -5.59 1.05 17.54
C LYS A 67 -6.36 2.25 18.10
N ILE A 68 -7.60 2.46 17.65
CA ILE A 68 -8.51 3.45 18.23
C ILE A 68 -9.35 2.80 19.34
N SER A 69 -9.90 1.62 19.06
CA SER A 69 -10.73 0.87 20.01
C SER A 69 -10.48 -0.64 19.87
N LYS A 70 -11.25 -1.49 20.58
CA LYS A 70 -11.12 -2.95 20.42
C LYS A 70 -11.35 -3.42 18.97
N ASN A 71 -12.25 -2.75 18.25
CA ASN A 71 -12.65 -3.08 16.89
C ASN A 71 -12.60 -1.85 15.96
N SER A 72 -11.67 -0.92 16.18
CA SER A 72 -11.40 0.16 15.21
C SER A 72 -9.90 0.43 15.17
N THR A 73 -9.39 0.56 13.95
CA THR A 73 -7.98 0.78 13.66
C THR A 73 -7.85 1.88 12.63
N LYS A 74 -6.97 2.84 12.92
CA LYS A 74 -6.53 3.85 11.99
C LYS A 74 -5.28 3.37 11.25
N ILE A 75 -5.29 3.48 9.94
CA ILE A 75 -4.17 3.15 9.06
C ILE A 75 -3.65 4.47 8.49
N LYS A 76 -2.38 4.77 8.73
CA LYS A 76 -1.68 5.84 8.01
C LYS A 76 -0.80 5.20 6.95
N VAL A 77 -0.90 5.67 5.72
CA VAL A 77 -0.13 5.15 4.59
C VAL A 77 0.63 6.29 3.96
N TYR A 78 1.94 6.14 3.90
CA TYR A 78 2.80 6.92 3.02
C TYR A 78 3.14 6.06 1.80
N ALA A 79 2.98 6.63 0.61
CA ALA A 79 3.20 5.93 -0.65
C ALA A 79 4.04 6.80 -1.59
N ALA A 80 5.12 6.25 -2.14
CA ALA A 80 5.97 6.91 -3.11
C ALA A 80 6.13 6.07 -4.37
N TYR A 81 5.62 6.60 -5.48
CA TYR A 81 5.61 5.95 -6.78
C TYR A 81 6.60 6.63 -7.75
N LYS A 82 7.48 5.84 -8.36
CA LYS A 82 8.53 6.33 -9.26
C LYS A 82 8.67 5.45 -10.50
N TYR A 83 8.54 6.06 -11.68
CA TYR A 83 8.96 5.47 -12.95
C TYR A 83 10.48 5.50 -13.12
N ARG A 84 11.03 4.43 -13.72
CA ARG A 84 12.48 4.23 -13.94
C ARG A 84 12.95 4.56 -15.36
N HIS A 85 12.07 4.50 -16.36
CA HIS A 85 12.42 4.80 -17.75
C HIS A 85 11.98 6.22 -18.16
N PHE A 86 12.85 6.90 -18.91
CA PHE A 86 12.73 8.31 -19.30
C PHE A 86 12.18 8.54 -20.72
N ILE A 87 11.90 7.48 -21.51
CA ILE A 87 11.57 7.64 -22.93
C ILE A 87 10.45 6.66 -23.30
N THR A 88 9.19 7.14 -23.29
CA THR A 88 8.30 7.20 -24.47
C THR A 88 6.88 7.69 -24.17
N ASP A 89 6.47 7.86 -22.92
CA ASP A 89 5.15 8.45 -22.64
C ASP A 89 5.23 9.49 -21.52
N LEU A 90 5.50 10.75 -21.90
CA LEU A 90 5.31 11.90 -21.03
C LEU A 90 3.87 11.95 -20.45
N PHE A 91 2.94 11.23 -21.09
CA PHE A 91 1.55 11.07 -20.70
C PHE A 91 1.25 9.90 -19.75
N SER A 92 2.09 8.85 -19.67
CA SER A 92 1.83 7.73 -18.76
C SER A 92 2.06 8.11 -17.30
N TYR A 93 3.00 9.03 -17.05
CA TYR A 93 3.18 9.67 -15.74
C TYR A 93 1.94 10.46 -15.26
N LEU A 94 1.08 10.91 -16.18
CA LEU A 94 -0.16 11.65 -15.86
C LEU A 94 -1.34 10.72 -15.52
N ASN A 95 -1.26 9.43 -15.83
CA ASN A 95 -2.38 8.51 -15.68
C ASN A 95 -2.37 7.69 -14.39
N VAL A 96 -1.24 7.61 -13.70
CA VAL A 96 -1.19 6.95 -12.39
C VAL A 96 -1.72 7.91 -11.34
N ASN A 97 -2.78 7.49 -10.65
CA ASN A 97 -3.33 8.17 -9.50
C ASN A 97 -3.05 7.30 -8.26
N VAL A 98 -1.98 7.64 -7.52
CA VAL A 98 -1.56 6.88 -6.33
C VAL A 98 -2.66 6.89 -5.27
N GLU A 99 -3.38 8.00 -5.11
CA GLU A 99 -4.53 8.07 -4.18
C GLU A 99 -5.59 7.03 -4.52
N HIS A 100 -5.97 6.92 -5.80
CA HIS A 100 -6.97 5.94 -6.23
C HIS A 100 -6.49 4.49 -6.04
N ILE A 101 -5.21 4.22 -6.30
CA ILE A 101 -4.60 2.90 -6.05
C ILE A 101 -4.67 2.53 -4.57
N LEU A 102 -4.39 3.48 -3.67
CA LEU A 102 -4.49 3.25 -2.23
C LEU A 102 -5.94 2.98 -1.82
N ASP A 103 -6.90 3.75 -2.35
CA ASP A 103 -8.32 3.57 -2.04
C ASP A 103 -8.85 2.21 -2.48
N ASP A 104 -8.54 1.81 -3.72
CA ASP A 104 -8.92 0.50 -4.24
C ASP A 104 -8.28 -0.64 -3.43
N TYR A 105 -7.03 -0.47 -3.01
CA TYR A 105 -6.34 -1.44 -2.18
C TYR A 105 -6.95 -1.55 -0.77
N ILE A 106 -7.23 -0.43 -0.10
CA ILE A 106 -7.85 -0.46 1.24
C ILE A 106 -9.25 -1.05 1.17
N LYS A 107 -10.05 -0.71 0.14
CA LYS A 107 -11.35 -1.33 -0.09
C LYS A 107 -11.24 -2.84 -0.30
N TYR A 108 -10.24 -3.29 -1.05
CA TYR A 108 -9.96 -4.73 -1.21
C TYR A 108 -9.65 -5.41 0.14
N ILE A 109 -8.86 -4.76 1.00
CA ILE A 109 -8.57 -5.28 2.35
C ILE A 109 -9.86 -5.37 3.18
N GLU A 110 -10.71 -4.35 3.16
CA GLU A 110 -11.99 -4.33 3.85
C GLU A 110 -12.93 -5.46 3.36
N GLU A 111 -13.03 -5.66 2.05
CA GLU A 111 -13.79 -6.77 1.46
C GLU A 111 -13.24 -8.15 1.84
N LYS A 112 -11.93 -8.26 2.08
CA LYS A 112 -11.27 -9.49 2.51
C LYS A 112 -11.51 -9.82 3.97
N ILE A 113 -11.64 -8.82 4.84
CA ILE A 113 -11.98 -9.02 6.26
C ILE A 113 -13.41 -9.55 6.43
N ASN A 114 -14.33 -9.11 5.55
CA ASN A 114 -15.74 -9.49 5.61
C ASN A 114 -16.06 -10.90 5.08
N LYS A 115 -15.08 -11.66 4.60
CA LYS A 115 -15.24 -13.00 4.01
C LYS A 115 -14.69 -14.09 4.92
#